data_AF-A0A7X9FK87-F1
#
_entry.id   AF-A0A7X9FK87-F1
#
_cell.length_a   1.000
_cell.length_b   1.000
_cell.length_c   1.000
_cell.angle_alpha   90.00
_cell.angle_beta   90.00
_cell.angle_gamma   90.00
#
_symmetry.space_group_name_H-M   'P 1'
#
loop_
_entity.id
_entity.type
_entity.pdbx_description
1 polymer ?
#
loop_
_entity_poly.entity_id
_entity_poly.type
_entity_poly.pdbx_seq_one_letter_code
_entity_poly.pdbx_strand_id
1 'polypeptide(L)'
;RFVLETMTLDRLLVKFLESRTHLFVVLDEYGGVSGVVSLEDVLEEILGKEIVDETDQVADMRELARTRRNELLSKISVASEPEEPSGRS
;
A
#
# COMPACT_ATOMS: atom_id res chain seq x y z
N ARG A 1 0.01 -7.83 -14.55
CA ARG A 1 1.39 -8.29 -14.87
C ARG A 1 2.10 -8.51 -13.53
N PHE A 2 3.01 -9.48 -13.47
CA PHE A 2 3.63 -9.92 -12.22
C PHE A 2 5.14 -9.72 -12.25
N VAL A 3 5.73 -9.45 -11.08
CA VAL A 3 7.17 -9.39 -10.83
C VAL A 3 7.49 -10.16 -9.55
N LEU A 4 8.72 -10.63 -9.40
CA LEU A 4 9.17 -11.29 -8.17
C LEU A 4 9.69 -10.25 -7.18
N GLU A 5 9.48 -10.49 -5.88
CA GLU A 5 9.99 -9.61 -4.81
C GLU A 5 11.52 -9.50 -4.78
N THR A 6 12.22 -10.51 -5.30
CA THR A 6 13.69 -10.54 -5.39
C THR A 6 14.26 -9.75 -6.57
N MET A 7 13.41 -9.11 -7.37
CA MET A 7 13.85 -8.32 -8.53
C MET A 7 14.48 -7.00 -8.10
N THR A 8 15.62 -6.65 -8.71
CA THR A 8 16.30 -5.39 -8.45
C THR A 8 15.57 -4.20 -9.07
N LEU A 9 15.72 -3.01 -8.47
CA LEU A 9 15.04 -1.77 -8.88
C LEU A 9 15.32 -1.39 -10.34
N ASP A 10 16.56 -1.54 -10.81
CA ASP A 10 16.95 -1.24 -12.20
C ASP A 10 16.18 -2.11 -13.20
N ARG A 11 16.01 -3.41 -12.90
CA ARG A 11 15.26 -4.33 -13.75
C ARG A 11 13.77 -4.08 -13.68
N LEU A 12 13.26 -3.70 -12.49
CA LEU A 12 11.87 -3.35 -12.30
C LEU A 12 11.50 -2.06 -13.08
N LEU A 13 12.38 -1.06 -13.07
CA LEU A 13 12.22 0.16 -13.86
C LEU A 13 12.17 -0.14 -15.37
N VAL A 14 13.10 -0.95 -15.88
CA VAL A 14 13.08 -1.37 -17.30
C VAL A 14 11.76 -2.05 -17.64
N LYS A 15 11.26 -2.94 -16.77
CA LYS A 15 9.96 -3.60 -16.98
C LYS A 15 8.79 -2.62 -17.04
N PHE A 16 8.76 -1.59 -16.20
CA PHE A 16 7.72 -0.57 -16.24
C PHE A 16 7.75 0.22 -17.56
N LEU A 17 8.95 0.61 -18.00
CA LEU A 17 9.12 1.35 -19.26
C LEU A 17 8.72 0.52 -20.49
N GLU A 18 9.11 -0.75 -20.52
CA GLU A 18 8.74 -1.69 -21.60
C GLU A 18 7.24 -2.04 -21.58
N SER A 19 6.65 -2.15 -20.40
CA SER A 19 5.25 -2.54 -20.26
C SER A 19 4.27 -1.41 -20.57
N ARG A 20 4.71 -0.14 -20.45
CA ARG A 20 3.84 1.04 -20.44
C ARG A 20 2.70 0.91 -19.43
N THR A 21 3.03 0.36 -18.25
CA THR A 21 2.11 0.25 -17.11
C THR A 21 2.72 0.93 -15.90
N HIS A 22 1.89 1.37 -14.96
CA HIS A 22 2.33 2.03 -13.73
C HIS A 22 2.20 1.13 -12.49
N LEU A 23 1.68 -0.08 -12.63
CA LEU A 23 1.45 -0.99 -11.50
C LEU A 23 1.84 -2.42 -11.85
N PHE A 24 2.57 -3.07 -10.94
CA PHE A 24 2.81 -4.51 -10.95
C PHE A 24 2.32 -5.18 -9.67
N VAL A 25 1.89 -6.44 -9.80
CA VAL A 25 1.65 -7.33 -8.67
C VAL A 25 2.97 -8.03 -8.32
N VAL A 26 3.36 -7.99 -7.05
CA VAL A 26 4.58 -8.59 -6.53
C VAL A 26 4.27 -9.99 -6.01
N LEU A 27 5.03 -10.97 -6.49
CA LEU A 27 4.94 -12.36 -6.08
C LEU A 27 6.11 -12.72 -5.16
N ASP A 28 5.84 -13.53 -4.14
CA ASP A 28 6.84 -14.17 -3.30
C ASP A 28 7.46 -15.41 -3.98
N GLU A 29 8.41 -16.05 -3.29
CA GLU A 29 9.13 -17.25 -3.76
C GLU A 29 8.24 -18.49 -3.92
N TYR A 30 7.07 -18.51 -3.29
CA TYR A 30 6.09 -19.60 -3.34
C TYR A 30 4.97 -19.32 -4.36
N GLY A 31 5.04 -18.19 -5.07
CA GLY A 31 4.02 -17.75 -6.04
C GLY A 31 2.79 -17.12 -5.39
N GLY A 32 2.84 -16.83 -4.09
CA GLY A 32 1.86 -16.03 -3.38
C GLY A 32 1.95 -14.56 -3.74
N VAL A 33 0.88 -13.79 -3.51
CA VAL A 33 0.88 -12.34 -3.71
C VAL A 33 1.42 -11.67 -2.45
N SER A 34 2.59 -11.05 -2.57
CA SER A 34 3.23 -10.26 -1.51
C SER A 34 2.64 -8.84 -1.46
N GLY A 35 2.29 -8.26 -2.63
CA GLY A 35 1.68 -6.95 -2.70
C GLY A 35 1.62 -6.36 -4.11
N VAL A 36 1.66 -5.04 -4.20
CA VAL A 36 1.77 -4.28 -5.46
C VAL A 36 2.88 -3.24 -5.35
N VAL A 37 3.45 -2.87 -6.49
CA VAL A 37 4.47 -1.83 -6.61
C VAL A 37 4.11 -0.88 -7.75
N SER A 38 4.29 0.42 -7.53
CA SER A 38 4.04 1.46 -8.53
C SER A 38 5.34 1.90 -9.23
N LEU A 39 5.24 2.58 -10.37
CA LEU A 39 6.41 3.16 -11.04
C LEU A 39 7.00 4.30 -10.19
N GLU A 40 6.13 5.04 -9.55
CA GLU A 40 6.44 6.20 -8.71
C GLU A 40 7.31 5.78 -7.53
N ASP A 41 6.96 4.70 -6.82
CA ASP A 41 7.79 4.12 -5.74
C ASP A 41 9.20 3.78 -6.22
N VAL A 42 9.35 3.24 -7.43
CA VAL A 42 10.66 2.86 -7.98
C VAL A 42 11.50 4.09 -8.32
N LEU A 43 10.88 5.13 -8.87
CA LEU A 43 11.58 6.37 -9.21
C LEU A 43 11.99 7.14 -7.95
N GLU A 44 11.11 7.21 -6.96
CA GLU A 44 11.39 7.79 -5.64
C GLU A 44 12.65 7.17 -5.03
N GLU A 45 12.71 5.83 -5.02
CA GLU A 45 13.79 5.11 -4.36
C GLU A 45 15.14 5.22 -5.10
N ILE A 46 15.09 5.40 -6.43
CA ILE A 46 16.28 5.69 -7.23
C ILE A 46 16.76 7.14 -7.04
N LEU A 47 15.83 8.09 -6.95
CA LEU A 47 16.14 9.53 -6.84
C LEU A 47 16.41 9.97 -5.39
N GLY A 48 16.03 9.17 -4.40
CA GLY A 48 16.15 9.48 -2.98
C GLY A 48 15.29 10.68 -2.56
N LYS A 49 14.20 10.94 -3.28
CA LYS A 49 13.26 12.02 -3.00
C LYS A 49 11.85 11.63 -3.39
N GLU A 50 10.90 12.03 -2.56
CA GLU A 50 9.46 11.93 -2.81
C GLU A 50 9.09 12.62 -4.14
N ILE A 51 8.25 11.96 -4.92
CA ILE A 51 7.64 12.53 -6.12
C ILE A 51 6.20 12.84 -5.78
N VAL A 52 5.95 14.10 -5.42
CA VAL A 52 4.60 14.62 -5.16
C VAL A 52 4.06 15.18 -6.46
N ASP A 53 2.93 14.65 -6.93
CA ASP A 53 2.23 15.20 -8.09
C ASP A 53 1.62 16.56 -7.74
N GLU A 54 1.45 17.42 -8.73
CA GLU A 54 0.85 18.75 -8.55
C GLU A 54 -0.58 18.67 -7.99
N THR A 55 -1.23 17.51 -8.14
CA THR A 55 -2.60 17.25 -7.68
C THR A 55 -2.69 16.56 -6.32
N ASP A 56 -1.56 16.13 -5.74
CA ASP A 56 -1.56 15.41 -4.48
C ASP A 56 -1.92 16.34 -3.31
N GLN A 57 -2.97 15.98 -2.58
CA GLN A 57 -3.41 16.73 -1.39
C GLN A 57 -2.60 16.38 -0.14
N VAL A 58 -1.81 15.31 -0.18
CA VAL A 58 -1.07 14.78 0.96
C VAL A 58 0.33 14.38 0.52
N ALA A 59 1.34 14.89 1.22
CA ALA A 59 2.75 14.69 0.87
C ALA A 59 3.26 13.28 1.16
N ASP A 60 2.68 12.57 2.15
CA ASP A 60 3.00 11.18 2.47
C ASP A 60 1.74 10.32 2.49
N MET A 61 1.54 9.57 1.40
CA MET A 61 0.40 8.66 1.24
C MET A 61 0.50 7.43 2.16
N ARG A 62 1.71 7.03 2.56
CA ARG A 62 1.94 5.89 3.47
C ARG A 62 1.51 6.25 4.89
N GLU A 63 1.80 7.45 5.35
CA GLU A 63 1.32 7.97 6.63
C GLU A 63 -0.21 8.05 6.65
N LEU A 64 -0.81 8.62 5.60
CA LEU A 64 -2.27 8.70 5.47
C LEU A 64 -2.94 7.33 5.53
N ALA A 65 -2.39 6.35 4.80
CA ALA A 65 -2.90 4.98 4.81
C ALA A 65 -2.82 4.35 6.20
N ARG A 66 -1.73 4.58 6.95
CA ARG A 66 -1.58 4.10 8.34
C ARG A 66 -2.61 4.73 9.27
N THR A 67 -2.82 6.04 9.19
CA THR A 67 -3.80 6.77 10.01
C THR A 67 -5.20 6.24 9.75
N ARG A 68 -5.62 6.15 8.48
CA ARG A 68 -6.93 5.59 8.10
C ARG A 68 -7.11 4.16 8.58
N ARG A 69 -6.08 3.32 8.45
CA ARG A 69 -6.13 1.93 8.94
C ARG A 69 -6.37 1.89 10.45
N ASN A 70 -5.65 2.69 11.21
CA ASN A 70 -5.77 2.71 12.67
C ASN A 70 -7.17 3.21 13.12
N GLU A 71 -7.72 4.22 12.44
CA GLU A 71 -9.08 4.70 12.69
C GLU A 71 -10.16 3.64 12.40
N LEU A 72 -9.97 2.84 11.34
CA LEU A 72 -10.91 1.75 11.03
C LEU A 72 -10.87 0.67 12.11
N LEU A 73 -9.68 0.30 12.58
CA LEU A 73 -9.52 -0.70 13.64
C LEU A 73 -10.13 -0.23 14.97
N SER A 74 -9.97 1.04 15.34
CA SER A 74 -10.56 1.57 16.58
C SER A 74 -12.09 1.57 16.56
N LYS A 75 -12.71 1.89 15.41
CA LYS A 75 -14.17 1.85 15.24
C LYS A 75 -14.73 0.43 15.35
N ILE A 76 -14.00 -0.55 14.81
CA ILE A 76 -14.40 -1.96 14.89
C ILE A 76 -14.30 -2.46 16.34
N SER A 77 -13.23 -2.12 17.08
CA SER A 77 -13.06 -2.57 18.47
C SER A 77 -14.09 -1.98 19.45
N VAL A 78 -14.60 -0.78 19.20
CA VAL A 78 -15.63 -0.14 20.05
C VAL A 78 -17.02 -0.72 19.77
N ALA A 79 -17.28 -1.24 18.56
CA ALA A 79 -18.58 -1.80 18.18
C ALA A 79 -18.84 -3.22 18.73
N SER A 80 -17.90 -3.82 19.49
CA SER A 80 -17.99 -5.19 20.01
C SER A 80 -18.29 -5.30 21.52
N GLU A 81 -18.64 -4.21 22.22
CA GLU A 81 -19.16 -4.30 23.59
C GLU A 81 -20.65 -4.72 23.56
N PRO A 82 -21.04 -5.88 24.13
CA PRO A 82 -22.45 -6.23 24.25
C PRO A 82 -23.09 -5.35 25.33
N GLU A 83 -24.14 -4.60 24.97
CA GLU A 83 -25.03 -4.02 25.97
C GLU A 83 -25.72 -5.16 26.73
N GLU A 84 -25.34 -5.36 28.00
CA GLU A 84 -26.14 -6.21 28.91
C GLU A 84 -27.50 -5.54 29.13
N PRO A 85 -28.62 -6.19 28.76
CA PRO A 85 -29.93 -5.63 29.07
C PRO A 85 -30.15 -5.72 30.57
N SER A 86 -30.12 -4.58 31.24
CA SER A 86 -30.52 -4.43 32.64
C SER A 86 -32.03 -4.70 32.77
N GLY A 87 -32.41 -5.98 32.86
CA GLY A 87 -33.74 -6.41 33.23
C GLY A 87 -33.95 -6.25 34.72
N ARG A 88 -34.40 -5.07 35.16
CA ARG A 88 -35.11 -4.93 36.43
C ARG A 88 -36.51 -5.52 36.25
N SER A 89 -36.81 -6.57 37.00
CA SER A 89 -38.16 -6.91 37.45
C SER A 89 -38.26 -6.58 38.93
#